data_AF-A0A964VSQ2-F1
#
_entry.id   AF-A0A964VSQ2-F1
#
_cell.length_a   1.000
_cell.length_b   1.000
_cell.length_c   1.000
_cell.angle_alpha   90.00
_cell.angle_beta   90.00
_cell.angle_gamma   90.00
#
_symmetry.space_group_name_H-M   'P 1'
#
loop_
_entity.id
_entity.type
_entity.pdbx_description
1 polymer ?
#
loop_
_entity_poly.entity_id
_entity_poly.type
_entity_poly.pdbx_seq_one_letter_code
_entity_poly.pdbx_strand_id
1 'polypeptide(L)'
;MIPPRNNGSDSPVWGPYPNYDDEARFEYGRRFWKIPEMRARLLAHWLDPRHPHQERFREHRALVEAVLASPSSAEELNEQLQQKGTSLRAVAREIPPVFGSFFN
;
A
#
# COMPACT_ATOMS: atom_id res chain seq x y z
N MET A 1 25.81 28.62 -17.16
CA MET A 1 25.08 27.34 -17.14
C MET A 1 24.47 27.19 -15.76
N ILE A 2 23.15 27.21 -15.66
CA ILE A 2 22.43 26.90 -14.41
C ILE A 2 22.16 25.39 -14.48
N PRO A 3 22.57 24.57 -13.49
CA PRO A 3 22.22 23.15 -13.50
C PRO A 3 20.70 23.01 -13.42
N PRO A 4 20.09 22.04 -14.13
CA PRO A 4 18.67 21.77 -13.97
C PRO A 4 18.42 21.35 -12.52
N ARG A 5 17.50 22.04 -11.83
CA ARG A 5 16.97 21.59 -10.54
C ARG A 5 16.22 20.27 -10.79
N ASN A 6 16.89 19.16 -10.55
CA ASN A 6 16.24 17.85 -10.51
C ASN A 6 15.44 17.78 -9.20
N ASN A 7 14.20 18.27 -9.23
CA ASN A 7 13.27 18.27 -8.10
C ASN A 7 12.33 17.05 -8.14
N GLY A 8 12.69 16.00 -8.87
CA GLY A 8 12.07 14.69 -8.72
C GLY A 8 12.75 14.00 -7.54
N SER A 9 12.05 13.88 -6.41
CA SER A 9 12.42 12.95 -5.36
C SER A 9 12.33 11.55 -5.95
N ASP A 10 13.45 11.07 -6.51
CA ASP A 10 13.61 9.76 -7.12
C ASP A 10 13.54 8.71 -6.01
N SER A 11 12.33 8.35 -5.59
CA SER A 11 12.13 7.27 -4.65
C SER A 11 12.28 5.96 -5.42
N PRO A 12 13.29 5.12 -5.12
CA PRO A 12 13.49 3.86 -5.82
C PRO A 12 12.29 2.89 -5.68
N VAL A 13 11.44 3.13 -4.69
CA VAL A 13 10.23 2.35 -4.41
C VAL A 13 9.00 2.93 -5.12
N TRP A 14 8.80 4.24 -5.02
CA TRP A 14 7.58 4.89 -5.51
C TRP A 14 7.72 5.47 -6.92
N GLY A 15 8.94 5.51 -7.46
CA GLY A 15 9.27 6.02 -8.79
C GLY A 15 9.46 7.55 -8.83
N PRO A 16 9.75 8.10 -10.04
CA PRO A 16 10.09 9.53 -10.22
C PRO A 16 8.90 10.48 -9.96
N TYR A 17 7.68 9.94 -9.95
CA TYR A 17 6.45 10.63 -9.58
C TYR A 17 5.71 9.80 -8.53
N PRO A 18 6.05 9.97 -7.24
CA PRO A 18 5.39 9.25 -6.16
C PRO A 18 3.92 9.66 -6.13
N ASN A 19 3.04 8.66 -6.13
CA ASN A 19 1.65 8.90 -5.77
C ASN A 19 1.58 8.85 -4.25
N TYR A 20 1.40 10.01 -3.61
CA TYR A 20 1.32 10.10 -2.15
C TYR A 20 0.18 9.26 -1.57
N ASP A 21 -0.86 8.95 -2.35
CA ASP A 21 -1.91 8.02 -1.93
C ASP A 21 -1.40 6.58 -1.83
N ASP A 22 -0.55 6.14 -2.77
CA ASP A 22 0.01 4.78 -2.78
C ASP A 22 0.95 4.62 -1.56
N GLU A 23 1.80 5.63 -1.30
CA GLU A 23 2.70 5.66 -0.14
C GLU A 23 1.92 5.73 1.18
N ALA A 24 0.91 6.59 1.28
CA ALA A 24 0.08 6.72 2.47
C ALA A 24 -0.68 5.42 2.78
N ARG A 25 -1.24 4.75 1.77
CA ARG A 25 -1.91 3.45 1.94
C ARG A 25 -0.96 2.41 2.55
N PHE A 26 0.29 2.38 2.08
CA PHE A 26 1.30 1.49 2.63
C PHE A 26 1.71 1.86 4.06
N GLU A 27 2.10 3.11 4.30
CA GLU A 27 2.61 3.55 5.61
C GLU A 27 1.54 3.50 6.71
N TYR A 28 0.36 4.07 6.46
CA TYR A 28 -0.74 4.00 7.42
C TYR A 28 -1.29 2.57 7.53
N GLY A 29 -1.37 1.85 6.41
CA GLY A 29 -1.74 0.44 6.40
C GLY A 29 -0.87 -0.37 7.36
N ARG A 30 0.46 -0.27 7.24
CA ARG A 30 1.42 -0.97 8.12
C ARG A 30 1.28 -0.54 9.57
N ARG A 31 1.14 0.76 9.81
CA ARG A 31 1.01 1.31 11.17
C ARG A 31 -0.21 0.75 11.89
N PHE A 32 -1.37 0.72 11.22
CA PHE A 32 -2.59 0.18 11.80
C PHE A 32 -2.61 -1.34 11.85
N TRP A 33 -1.97 -2.02 10.89
CA TRP A 33 -1.89 -3.47 10.87
C TRP A 33 -1.17 -4.06 12.09
N LYS A 34 -0.20 -3.31 12.65
CA LYS A 34 0.52 -3.67 13.87
C LYS A 34 -0.36 -3.62 15.13
N ILE A 35 -1.48 -2.91 15.10
CA ILE A 35 -2.42 -2.78 16.22
C ILE A 35 -3.56 -3.80 16.02
N PRO A 36 -3.71 -4.84 16.85
CA PRO A 36 -4.68 -5.92 16.61
C PRO A 36 -6.12 -5.43 16.42
N GLU A 37 -6.54 -4.45 17.22
CA GLU A 37 -7.88 -3.86 17.16
C GLU A 37 -8.11 -3.11 15.84
N MET A 38 -7.11 -2.37 15.37
CA MET A 38 -7.20 -1.64 14.10
C MET A 38 -7.12 -2.59 12.91
N ARG A 39 -6.29 -3.63 12.97
CA ARG A 39 -6.27 -4.71 11.98
C ARG A 39 -7.64 -5.36 11.83
N ALA A 40 -8.30 -5.67 12.95
CA ALA A 40 -9.65 -6.24 12.93
C ALA A 40 -10.67 -5.29 12.28
N ARG A 41 -10.58 -3.99 12.58
CA ARG A 41 -11.43 -2.96 11.95
C ARG A 41 -11.18 -2.81 10.45
N LEU A 42 -9.92 -2.81 10.01
CA LEU A 42 -9.56 -2.76 8.59
C LEU A 42 -10.11 -3.97 7.85
N LEU A 43 -9.91 -5.17 8.39
CA LEU A 43 -10.43 -6.40 7.80
C LEU A 43 -11.96 -6.39 7.73
N ALA A 44 -12.65 -5.98 8.80
CA ALA A 44 -14.10 -5.87 8.80
C ALA A 44 -14.60 -4.87 7.73
N HIS A 45 -13.92 -3.74 7.60
CA HIS A 45 -14.26 -2.70 6.62
C HIS A 45 -14.00 -3.13 5.17
N TRP A 46 -12.81 -3.69 4.90
CA TRP A 46 -12.42 -4.10 3.55
C TRP A 46 -13.14 -5.34 3.05
N LEU A 47 -13.62 -6.20 3.96
CA LEU A 47 -14.41 -7.39 3.63
C LEU A 47 -15.92 -7.14 3.65
N ASP A 48 -16.37 -5.94 4.04
CA ASP A 48 -17.78 -5.56 4.00
C ASP A 48 -18.29 -5.68 2.55
N PRO A 49 -19.39 -6.43 2.29
CA PRO A 49 -19.96 -6.56 0.96
C PRO A 49 -20.35 -5.25 0.28
N ARG A 50 -20.54 -4.17 1.05
CA ARG A 50 -20.86 -2.83 0.54
C ARG A 50 -19.61 -2.06 0.10
N HIS A 51 -18.43 -2.55 0.41
CA HIS A 51 -17.18 -1.88 0.09
C HIS A 51 -16.85 -2.03 -1.41
N PRO A 52 -16.62 -0.93 -2.15
CA PRO A 52 -16.47 -0.97 -3.60
C PRO A 52 -15.25 -1.76 -4.09
N HIS A 53 -14.24 -1.93 -3.23
CA HIS A 53 -13.02 -2.69 -3.52
C HIS A 53 -12.97 -4.06 -2.86
N GLN A 54 -14.09 -4.58 -2.34
CA GLN A 54 -14.11 -5.81 -1.57
C GLN A 54 -13.62 -7.03 -2.37
N GLU A 55 -14.13 -7.22 -3.59
CA GLU A 55 -13.75 -8.38 -4.43
C GLU A 55 -12.26 -8.34 -4.78
N ARG A 56 -11.78 -7.17 -5.23
CA ARG A 56 -10.37 -6.94 -5.52
C ARG A 56 -9.48 -7.15 -4.29
N PHE A 57 -9.91 -6.70 -3.11
CA PHE A 57 -9.18 -6.97 -1.87
C PHE A 57 -9.14 -8.47 -1.56
N ARG A 58 -10.22 -9.22 -1.76
CA ARG A 58 -10.25 -10.67 -1.55
C ARG A 58 -9.26 -11.40 -2.46
N GLU A 59 -9.17 -11.02 -3.72
CA GLU A 59 -8.22 -11.58 -4.70
C GLU A 59 -6.77 -11.35 -4.30
N HIS A 60 -6.44 -10.15 -3.80
CA HIS A 60 -5.08 -9.76 -3.42
C HIS A 60 -4.78 -9.89 -1.93
N ARG A 61 -5.72 -10.44 -1.14
CA ARG A 61 -5.69 -10.41 0.33
C ARG A 61 -4.40 -10.97 0.89
N ALA A 62 -4.01 -12.17 0.47
CA ALA A 62 -2.81 -12.83 1.00
C ALA A 62 -1.54 -12.00 0.77
N LEU A 63 -1.45 -11.33 -0.40
CA LEU A 63 -0.33 -10.47 -0.74
C LEU A 63 -0.33 -9.19 0.10
N VAL A 64 -1.49 -8.53 0.21
CA VAL A 64 -1.64 -7.32 1.03
C VAL A 64 -1.34 -7.61 2.49
N GLU A 65 -1.91 -8.66 3.07
CA GLU A 65 -1.64 -9.04 4.46
C GLU A 65 -0.15 -9.34 4.71
N ALA A 66 0.51 -10.04 3.77
CA ALA A 66 1.94 -10.34 3.87
C ALA A 66 2.81 -9.08 3.84
N VAL A 67 2.50 -8.13 2.95
CA VAL A 67 3.20 -6.84 2.84
C VAL A 67 2.98 -5.99 4.09
N LEU A 68 1.75 -5.93 4.60
CA LEU A 68 1.42 -5.14 5.80
C LEU A 68 2.01 -5.74 7.09
N ALA A 69 2.09 -7.07 7.18
CA ALA A 69 2.66 -7.78 8.32
C ALA A 69 4.19 -7.86 8.28
N SER A 70 4.82 -7.65 7.12
CA SER A 70 6.26 -7.77 6.97
C SER A 70 7.02 -6.77 7.85
N PRO A 71 8.09 -7.19 8.55
CA PRO A 71 8.96 -6.28 9.27
C PRO A 71 9.95 -5.53 8.36
N SER A 72 10.13 -5.97 7.11
CA SER A 72 11.09 -5.41 6.16
C SER A 72 10.86 -3.93 5.84
N SER A 73 11.90 -3.25 5.39
CA SER A 73 11.80 -1.88 4.86
C SER A 73 11.01 -1.85 3.55
N ALA A 74 10.62 -0.65 3.10
CA ALA A 74 9.91 -0.49 1.83
C ALA A 74 10.78 -0.91 0.64
N GLU A 75 12.08 -0.62 0.69
CA GLU A 75 13.08 -0.99 -0.29
C GLU A 75 13.25 -2.52 -0.37
N GLU A 76 13.48 -3.17 0.76
CA GLU A 76 13.62 -4.63 0.84
C GLU A 76 12.36 -5.35 0.33
N LEU A 77 11.18 -4.85 0.70
CA LEU A 77 9.90 -5.38 0.21
C LEU A 77 9.78 -5.20 -1.30
N ASN A 78 10.16 -4.05 -1.83
CA ASN A 78 10.11 -3.78 -3.25
C ASN A 78 11.04 -4.72 -4.04
N GLU A 79 12.26 -4.96 -3.56
CA GLU A 79 13.20 -5.93 -4.16
C GLU A 79 12.63 -7.35 -4.16
N GLN A 80 12.10 -7.80 -3.02
CA GLN A 80 11.47 -9.13 -2.91
C GLN A 80 10.26 -9.28 -3.85
N LEU A 81 9.47 -8.23 -4.02
CA LEU A 81 8.32 -8.20 -4.93
C LEU A 81 8.76 -8.19 -6.40
N GLN A 82 9.84 -7.47 -6.73
CA GLN A 82 10.41 -7.44 -8.08
C GLN A 82 10.90 -8.83 -8.52
N GLN A 83 11.51 -9.59 -7.62
CA GLN A 83 11.90 -10.99 -7.88
C GLN A 83 10.68 -11.89 -8.22
N LYS A 84 9.48 -11.49 -7.78
CA LYS A 84 8.21 -12.17 -8.07
C LYS A 84 7.45 -11.55 -9.24
N GLY A 85 8.04 -10.59 -9.95
CA GLY A 85 7.44 -9.93 -11.12
C GLY A 85 6.43 -8.83 -10.79
N THR A 86 6.43 -8.30 -9.55
CA THR A 86 5.58 -7.17 -9.14
C THR A 86 6.39 -6.09 -8.42
N SER A 87 5.76 -5.05 -7.88
CA SER A 87 6.45 -3.99 -7.14
C SER A 87 5.65 -3.55 -5.93
N LEU A 88 6.31 -2.90 -4.97
CA LEU A 88 5.60 -2.41 -3.78
C LEU A 88 4.53 -1.37 -4.16
N ARG A 89 4.79 -0.54 -5.16
CA ARG A 89 3.80 0.39 -5.71
C ARG A 89 2.58 -0.33 -6.28
N ALA A 90 2.77 -1.43 -7.00
CA ALA A 90 1.65 -2.22 -7.52
C ALA A 90 0.81 -2.80 -6.37
N VAL A 91 1.45 -3.37 -5.35
CA VAL A 91 0.72 -3.91 -4.18
C VAL A 91 0.04 -2.82 -3.37
N ALA A 92 0.65 -1.64 -3.21
CA ALA A 92 0.08 -0.53 -2.47
C ALA A 92 -1.27 -0.04 -3.06
N ARG A 93 -1.45 -0.16 -4.38
CA ARG A 93 -2.72 0.14 -5.06
C ARG A 93 -3.82 -0.87 -4.73
N GLU A 94 -3.44 -2.09 -4.36
CA GLU A 94 -4.35 -3.15 -3.92
C GLU A 94 -4.76 -3.00 -2.45
N ILE A 95 -4.05 -2.19 -1.67
CA ILE A 95 -4.44 -1.84 -0.31
C ILE A 95 -5.67 -0.92 -0.42
N PRO A 96 -6.85 -1.33 0.08
CA PRO A 96 -8.01 -0.46 0.07
C PRO A 96 -7.74 0.78 0.95
N PRO A 97 -8.35 1.93 0.65
CA PRO A 97 -8.04 3.14 1.41
C PRO A 97 -8.37 2.95 2.89
N VAL A 98 -7.48 3.44 3.73
CA VAL A 98 -7.59 3.33 5.18
C VAL A 98 -8.51 4.40 5.77
N PHE A 99 -8.60 5.55 5.09
CA PHE A 99 -9.44 6.68 5.46
C PHE A 99 -10.45 6.96 4.35
N GLY A 100 -11.71 7.20 4.73
CA GLY A 100 -12.80 7.55 3.82
C GLY A 100 -14.10 6.85 4.18
N SER A 101 -15.22 7.57 4.11
CA SER A 101 -16.55 6.95 4.07
C SER A 101 -16.85 6.59 2.61
N PHE A 102 -17.06 5.30 2.35
CA PHE A 102 -17.54 4.81 1.04
C PHE A 102 -19.06 4.68 0.97
N PHE A 103 -19.76 4.97 2.07
CA PHE A 103 -21.21 5.11 2.07
C PHE A 103 -21.57 6.45 1.41
N ASN A 104 -21.80 6.44 0.11
CA ASN A 104 -22.48 7.53 -0.59
C ASN A 104 -23.69 6.94 -1.32
#